data_AF-A0A914Z1G3-F1
#
_entry.id   AF-A0A914Z1G3-F1
#
_cell.length_a   1.000
_cell.length_b   1.000
_cell.length_c   1.000
_cell.angle_alpha   90.00
_cell.angle_beta   90.00
_cell.angle_gamma   90.00
#
_symmetry.space_group_name_H-M   'P 1'
#
loop_
_entity.id
_entity.type
_entity.pdbx_description
1 polymer ?
#
loop_
_entity_poly.entity_id
_entity_poly.type
_entity_poly.pdbx_seq_one_letter_code
_entity_poly.pdbx_strand_id
1 'polypeptide(L)'
;MAEPPSKTSNHQRVNEMMAHLTPKGATIPYNLSFDSDNCIWVASKGGLFKLNPEGDKVLVEKKNIFPKKFAPYCQVIIHGNKVIHAQCEDVADITEFRILDLEGNIEHEQFIDGKIQSLAISSNGDIFLTKQPPKGADEFFIYKTSIDVPLGWDEFVSEFDLCYQSLCSLDDSTLVAATCSIPNNIYSKQNIVFLDAETGKLKKKFSEAGKDAGQVYFPRCIQPYQDGILVLDKTGRIQHFGRDGNLIAESARIDAYIGNGFVVRNDEAVIACSGIVLAADGESVCDDWIEAIKLDGSFWTEL
;
A
#
# COMPACT_ATOMS: atom_id res chain seq x y z
N MET A 1 -22.54 -9.24 -3.40
CA MET A 1 -22.33 -10.54 -2.73
C MET A 1 -21.51 -10.25 -1.49
N ALA A 2 -21.87 -10.84 -0.34
CA ALA A 2 -21.01 -10.76 0.84
C ALA A 2 -19.70 -11.50 0.54
N GLU A 3 -18.57 -10.94 0.96
CA GLU A 3 -17.29 -11.63 0.85
C GLU A 3 -17.33 -12.88 1.73
N PRO A 4 -16.87 -14.05 1.24
CA PRO A 4 -16.77 -15.23 2.08
C PRO A 4 -15.70 -15.01 3.16
N PRO A 5 -15.79 -15.68 4.32
CA PRO A 5 -14.68 -15.73 5.26
C PRO A 5 -13.39 -16.22 4.57
N SER A 6 -12.24 -15.73 5.03
CA SER A 6 -10.93 -16.23 4.62
C SER A 6 -10.87 -17.74 4.75
N LYS A 7 -10.23 -18.42 3.80
CA LYS A 7 -10.12 -19.87 3.79
C LYS A 7 -9.01 -20.36 4.72
N THR A 8 -7.97 -19.55 4.92
CA THR A 8 -6.74 -19.95 5.61
C THR A 8 -6.62 -19.28 6.97
N SER A 9 -7.07 -18.05 7.09
CA SER A 9 -6.90 -17.23 8.30
C SER A 9 -7.88 -17.62 9.43
N ASN A 10 -8.78 -18.59 9.23
CA ASN A 10 -9.75 -19.01 10.27
C ASN A 10 -9.10 -19.86 11.39
N HIS A 11 -8.16 -20.74 11.04
CA HIS A 11 -7.59 -21.70 12.00
C HIS A 11 -6.24 -21.24 12.60
N GLN A 12 -5.53 -20.33 11.92
CA GLN A 12 -4.18 -19.86 12.27
C GLN A 12 -4.17 -18.55 13.08
N ARG A 13 -5.28 -17.79 13.02
CA ARG A 13 -5.40 -16.40 13.50
C ARG A 13 -5.04 -16.13 14.96
N VAL A 14 -5.22 -17.07 15.87
CA VAL A 14 -5.01 -16.78 17.30
C VAL A 14 -3.56 -17.01 17.75
N ASN A 15 -2.80 -17.84 17.01
CA ASN A 15 -1.45 -18.26 17.43
C ASN A 15 -0.33 -17.90 16.44
N GLU A 16 -0.64 -17.59 15.18
CA GLU A 16 0.36 -17.46 14.11
C GLU A 16 0.44 -16.05 13.51
N MET A 17 -0.45 -15.13 13.92
CA MET A 17 -0.38 -13.73 13.48
C MET A 17 0.91 -13.07 13.93
N MET A 18 1.55 -12.34 13.02
CA MET A 18 2.67 -11.48 13.38
C MET A 18 2.21 -10.32 14.26
N ALA A 19 1.05 -9.74 14.00
CA ALA A 19 0.42 -8.76 14.90
C ALA A 19 -1.10 -8.72 14.75
N HIS A 20 -1.83 -8.79 15.87
CA HIS A 20 -3.28 -8.58 15.88
C HIS A 20 -3.62 -7.09 16.07
N LEU A 21 -4.19 -6.45 15.05
CA LEU A 21 -4.31 -4.99 14.99
C LEU A 21 -5.63 -4.46 15.56
N THR A 22 -6.74 -5.19 15.35
CA THR A 22 -8.07 -4.73 15.78
C THR A 22 -8.16 -4.41 17.28
N PRO A 23 -7.64 -5.22 18.23
CA PRO A 23 -7.66 -4.88 19.66
C PRO A 23 -6.80 -3.67 20.02
N LYS A 24 -5.80 -3.34 19.18
CA LYS A 24 -4.92 -2.17 19.37
C LYS A 24 -5.55 -0.89 18.82
N GLY A 25 -6.65 -1.00 18.07
CA GLY A 25 -7.34 0.13 17.44
C GLY A 25 -6.80 0.49 16.05
N ALA A 26 -5.80 -0.23 15.54
CA ALA A 26 -5.24 -0.07 14.20
C ALA A 26 -6.14 -0.69 13.11
N THR A 27 -7.40 -0.25 13.10
CA THR A 27 -8.47 -0.84 12.29
C THR A 27 -8.39 -0.42 10.82
N ILE A 28 -8.64 -1.37 9.91
CA ILE A 28 -8.59 -1.21 8.46
C ILE A 28 -7.20 -0.67 8.01
N PRO A 29 -6.14 -1.49 8.14
CA PRO A 29 -4.78 -1.14 7.75
C PRO A 29 -4.64 -1.17 6.24
N TYR A 30 -3.97 -0.16 5.67
CA TYR A 30 -3.75 -0.07 4.23
C TYR A 30 -2.29 -0.26 3.84
N ASN A 31 -1.36 0.15 4.71
CA ASN A 31 0.05 0.18 4.40
C ASN A 31 0.87 0.06 5.70
N LEU A 32 2.08 -0.47 5.58
CA LEU A 32 3.00 -0.65 6.68
C LEU A 32 4.46 -0.46 6.23
N SER A 33 5.34 -0.17 7.19
CA SER A 33 6.77 0.00 6.95
C SER A 33 7.56 -0.38 8.21
N PHE A 34 8.88 -0.55 8.07
CA PHE A 34 9.78 -0.91 9.16
C PHE A 34 10.80 0.20 9.38
N ASP A 35 11.05 0.55 10.65
CA ASP A 35 12.17 1.43 10.99
C ASP A 35 13.47 0.66 11.24
N SER A 36 14.54 1.40 11.54
CA SER A 36 15.88 0.85 11.78
C SER A 36 15.94 -0.13 12.96
N ASP A 37 14.99 -0.03 13.89
CA ASP A 37 14.90 -0.91 15.06
C ASP A 37 13.99 -2.12 14.79
N ASN A 38 13.58 -2.33 13.54
CA ASN A 38 12.58 -3.32 13.10
C ASN A 38 11.20 -3.13 13.75
N CYS A 39 10.90 -1.95 14.30
CA CYS A 39 9.55 -1.65 14.75
C CYS A 39 8.62 -1.51 13.54
N ILE A 40 7.38 -1.95 13.72
CA ILE A 40 6.38 -1.98 12.64
C ILE A 40 5.57 -0.70 12.70
N TRP A 41 5.61 0.10 11.63
CA TRP A 41 4.74 1.24 11.46
C TRP A 41 3.54 0.85 10.62
N VAL A 42 2.34 1.21 11.08
CA VAL A 42 1.07 0.83 10.44
C VAL A 42 0.22 2.07 10.21
N ALA A 43 -0.14 2.32 8.96
CA ALA A 43 -1.13 3.31 8.58
C ALA A 43 -2.49 2.63 8.36
N SER A 44 -3.48 3.07 9.11
CA SER A 44 -4.81 2.49 9.13
C SER A 44 -5.86 3.59 9.22
N LYS A 45 -7.14 3.28 8.94
CA LYS A 45 -8.22 4.23 9.25
C LYS A 45 -8.33 4.51 10.75
N GLY A 46 -7.87 3.59 11.59
CA GLY A 46 -7.71 3.77 13.02
C GLY A 46 -6.62 4.77 13.43
N GLY A 47 -5.81 5.26 12.49
CA GLY A 47 -4.69 6.17 12.72
C GLY A 47 -3.33 5.55 12.43
N LEU A 48 -2.29 6.17 12.98
CA LEU A 48 -0.88 5.74 12.84
C LEU A 48 -0.40 5.05 14.12
N PHE A 49 0.25 3.90 13.97
CA PHE A 49 0.75 3.10 15.08
C PHE A 49 2.18 2.64 14.83
N LYS A 50 3.01 2.68 15.87
CA LYS A 50 4.31 2.00 15.94
C LYS A 50 4.18 0.82 16.89
N LEU A 51 4.45 -0.39 16.41
CA LEU A 51 4.54 -1.60 17.20
C LEU A 51 6.00 -1.97 17.40
N ASN A 52 6.31 -2.65 18.50
CA ASN A 52 7.62 -3.29 18.67
C ASN A 52 7.86 -4.37 17.60
N PRO A 53 9.10 -4.89 17.46
CA PRO A 53 9.43 -5.89 16.44
C PRO A 53 8.60 -7.17 16.52
N GLU A 54 8.18 -7.55 17.72
CA GLU A 54 7.33 -8.72 17.97
C GLU A 54 5.85 -8.47 17.68
N GLY A 55 5.44 -7.22 17.40
CA GLY A 55 4.06 -6.86 17.06
C GLY A 55 3.05 -6.91 18.20
N ASP A 56 3.47 -7.25 19.43
CA ASP A 56 2.57 -7.43 20.58
C ASP A 56 2.30 -6.14 21.35
N LYS A 57 3.22 -5.16 21.31
CA LYS A 57 3.14 -3.89 22.07
C LYS A 57 3.09 -2.68 21.16
N VAL A 58 2.20 -1.74 21.49
CA VAL A 58 2.15 -0.40 20.87
C VAL A 58 3.16 0.50 21.59
N LEU A 59 4.09 1.07 20.83
CA LEU A 59 5.11 2.01 21.31
C LEU A 59 4.69 3.47 21.10
N VAL A 60 4.07 3.76 19.95
CA VAL A 60 3.57 5.08 19.58
C VAL A 60 2.19 4.92 18.94
N GLU A 61 1.26 5.81 19.26
CA GLU A 61 -0.05 5.86 18.60
C GLU A 61 -0.55 7.29 18.40
N LYS A 62 -1.13 7.53 17.22
CA LYS A 62 -1.98 8.68 16.93
C LYS A 62 -3.33 8.16 16.48
N LYS A 63 -4.20 7.87 17.46
CA LYS A 63 -5.50 7.26 17.24
C LYS A 63 -6.48 8.20 16.54
N ASN A 64 -7.20 7.67 15.57
CA ASN A 64 -8.42 8.24 15.03
C ASN A 64 -9.63 7.54 15.65
N ILE A 65 -10.41 8.30 16.43
CA ILE A 65 -11.63 7.78 17.10
C ILE A 65 -12.82 7.61 16.15
N PHE A 66 -12.72 8.09 14.89
CA PHE A 66 -13.76 7.95 13.87
C PHE A 66 -13.24 7.31 12.57
N PRO A 67 -12.83 6.03 12.55
CA PRO A 67 -12.27 5.38 11.35
C PRO A 67 -13.18 5.46 10.12
N LYS A 68 -14.51 5.45 10.33
CA LYS A 68 -15.50 5.53 9.25
C LYS A 68 -15.52 6.88 8.50
N LYS A 69 -14.96 7.93 9.11
CA LYS A 69 -14.85 9.26 8.49
C LYS A 69 -13.61 9.42 7.62
N PHE A 70 -12.70 8.45 7.63
CA PHE A 70 -11.45 8.54 6.89
C PHE A 70 -11.54 7.73 5.59
N ALA A 71 -10.93 8.29 4.54
CA ALA A 71 -10.86 7.65 3.24
C ALA A 71 -9.94 6.41 3.29
N PRO A 72 -10.09 5.46 2.35
CA PRO A 72 -9.12 4.39 2.14
C PRO A 72 -7.69 4.91 1.84
N TYR A 73 -6.72 4.00 1.89
CA TYR A 73 -5.33 4.21 1.45
C TYR A 73 -4.49 5.15 2.32
N CYS A 74 -4.64 5.11 3.65
CA CYS A 74 -3.65 5.68 4.57
C CYS A 74 -2.25 5.11 4.25
N GLN A 75 -1.23 5.96 4.23
CA GLN A 75 0.15 5.62 3.83
C GLN A 75 1.12 5.86 4.98
N VAL A 76 2.12 4.98 5.15
CA VAL A 76 3.29 5.21 6.00
C VAL A 76 4.56 4.68 5.32
N ILE A 77 5.57 5.53 5.20
CA ILE A 77 6.87 5.16 4.63
C ILE A 77 7.97 5.61 5.58
N ILE A 78 8.92 4.71 5.88
CA ILE A 78 10.15 5.09 6.57
C ILE A 78 11.22 5.49 5.56
N HIS A 79 11.85 6.63 5.80
CA HIS A 79 12.99 7.12 5.02
C HIS A 79 14.06 7.67 5.97
N GLY A 80 15.18 6.94 6.11
CA GLY A 80 16.17 7.22 7.14
C GLY A 80 15.54 7.17 8.54
N ASN A 81 15.65 8.26 9.29
CA ASN A 81 15.05 8.40 10.63
C ASN A 81 13.72 9.17 10.61
N LYS A 82 13.06 9.23 9.46
CA LYS A 82 11.78 9.93 9.28
C LYS A 82 10.65 8.95 8.99
N VAL A 83 9.49 9.25 9.55
CA VAL A 83 8.22 8.58 9.27
C VAL A 83 7.38 9.54 8.42
N ILE A 84 7.09 9.16 7.20
CA ILE A 84 6.23 9.92 6.30
C ILE A 84 4.84 9.30 6.35
N HIS A 85 3.84 10.05 6.80
CA HIS A 85 2.49 9.55 6.99
C HIS A 85 1.47 10.43 6.29
N ALA A 86 0.49 9.80 5.64
CA ALA A 86 -0.59 10.51 5.00
C ALA A 86 -1.94 9.80 5.20
N GLN A 87 -2.97 10.57 5.55
CA GLN A 87 -4.33 10.08 5.72
C GLN A 87 -5.33 11.17 5.32
N CYS A 88 -6.55 10.79 4.91
CA CYS A 88 -7.53 11.75 4.41
C CYS A 88 -8.86 11.64 5.17
N GLU A 89 -9.43 12.77 5.56
CA GLU A 89 -10.83 12.84 5.99
C GLU A 89 -11.72 12.79 4.73
N ASP A 90 -12.67 11.86 4.71
CA ASP A 90 -13.38 11.43 3.50
C ASP A 90 -14.36 12.48 2.96
N VAL A 91 -14.96 13.28 3.84
CA VAL A 91 -16.00 14.26 3.48
C VAL A 91 -15.37 15.60 3.10
N ALA A 92 -14.34 16.01 3.84
CA ALA A 92 -13.59 17.22 3.58
C ALA A 92 -12.73 17.11 2.32
N ASP A 93 -12.38 15.88 1.91
CA ASP A 93 -11.51 15.63 0.76
C ASP A 93 -10.14 16.32 0.95
N ILE A 94 -9.61 16.23 2.18
CA ILE A 94 -8.33 16.84 2.56
C ILE A 94 -7.44 15.74 3.14
N THR A 95 -6.30 15.55 2.49
CA THR A 95 -5.21 14.71 2.98
C THR A 95 -4.34 15.49 3.95
N GLU A 96 -4.20 14.98 5.16
CA GLU A 96 -3.19 15.39 6.13
C GLU A 96 -1.89 14.63 5.84
N PHE A 97 -0.84 15.37 5.50
CA PHE A 97 0.50 14.87 5.26
C PHE A 97 1.43 15.30 6.39
N ARG A 98 2.18 14.36 6.95
CA ARG A 98 3.08 14.59 8.08
C ARG A 98 4.42 13.92 7.87
N ILE A 99 5.47 14.59 8.34
CA ILE A 99 6.79 13.99 8.57
C ILE A 99 7.02 13.99 10.08
N LEU A 100 7.35 12.82 10.62
CA LEU A 100 7.58 12.59 12.03
C LEU A 100 8.98 12.02 12.26
N ASP A 101 9.49 12.16 13.49
CA ASP A 101 10.61 11.35 13.98
C ASP A 101 10.13 9.93 14.37
N LEU A 102 11.07 9.08 14.78
CA LEU A 102 10.79 7.68 15.15
C LEU A 102 10.05 7.55 16.49
N GLU A 103 9.96 8.63 17.26
CA GLU A 103 9.19 8.77 18.50
C GLU A 103 7.76 9.26 18.24
N GLY A 104 7.44 9.67 17.00
CA GLY A 104 6.11 10.13 16.58
C GLY A 104 5.84 11.61 16.86
N ASN A 105 6.89 12.40 17.10
CA ASN A 105 6.80 13.86 17.15
C ASN A 105 6.71 14.41 15.72
N ILE A 106 5.84 15.39 15.52
CA ILE A 106 5.62 15.98 14.20
C ILE A 106 6.71 17.02 13.96
N GLU A 107 7.47 16.84 12.88
CA GLU A 107 8.46 17.81 12.42
C GLU A 107 7.91 18.69 11.30
N HIS A 108 7.01 18.14 10.49
CA HIS A 108 6.33 18.85 9.42
C HIS A 108 4.89 18.39 9.28
N GLU A 109 3.99 19.33 8.97
CA GLU A 109 2.57 19.07 8.71
C GLU A 109 2.08 19.96 7.57
N GLN A 110 1.32 19.36 6.66
CA GLN A 110 0.68 20.01 5.53
C GLN A 110 -0.71 19.40 5.29
N PHE A 111 -1.62 20.20 4.74
CA PHE A 111 -2.91 19.76 4.24
C PHE A 111 -2.92 19.88 2.72
N ILE A 112 -3.30 18.79 2.04
CA ILE A 112 -3.29 18.66 0.59
C ILE A 112 -4.72 18.35 0.15
N ASP A 113 -5.24 19.13 -0.80
CA ASP A 113 -6.57 18.89 -1.35
C ASP A 113 -6.63 17.56 -2.11
N GLY A 114 -7.71 16.81 -1.92
CA GLY A 114 -7.97 15.51 -2.53
C GLY A 114 -7.55 14.32 -1.66
N LYS A 115 -8.23 13.19 -1.84
CA LYS A 115 -7.92 11.93 -1.15
C LYS A 115 -6.67 11.28 -1.72
N ILE A 116 -5.68 11.01 -0.87
CA ILE A 116 -4.52 10.20 -1.26
C ILE A 116 -4.94 8.79 -1.72
N GLN A 117 -4.21 8.28 -2.71
CA GLN A 117 -4.33 6.92 -3.23
C GLN A 117 -3.04 6.12 -3.01
N SER A 118 -1.87 6.73 -3.22
CA SER A 118 -0.57 6.09 -3.00
C SER A 118 0.54 7.12 -2.79
N LEU A 119 1.59 6.72 -2.09
CA LEU A 119 2.80 7.49 -1.85
C LEU A 119 4.03 6.63 -2.20
N ALA A 120 5.09 7.25 -2.72
CA ALA A 120 6.40 6.64 -2.85
C ALA A 120 7.49 7.67 -2.54
N ILE A 121 8.65 7.20 -2.09
CA ILE A 121 9.84 8.05 -1.90
C ILE A 121 11.05 7.33 -2.51
N SER A 122 11.90 8.08 -3.22
CA SER A 122 13.19 7.59 -3.73
C SER A 122 14.30 7.72 -2.69
N SER A 123 15.49 7.18 -2.97
CA SER A 123 16.59 7.22 -2.01
C SER A 123 17.22 8.61 -1.88
N ASN A 124 17.12 9.44 -2.92
CA ASN A 124 17.50 10.86 -2.89
C ASN A 124 16.44 11.77 -2.24
N GLY A 125 15.32 11.23 -1.76
CA GLY A 125 14.31 11.99 -1.02
C GLY A 125 13.23 12.68 -1.86
N ASP A 126 13.10 12.36 -3.15
CA ASP A 126 11.94 12.80 -3.95
C ASP A 126 10.70 12.01 -3.51
N ILE A 127 9.62 12.72 -3.21
CA ILE A 127 8.34 12.15 -2.79
C ILE A 127 7.34 12.26 -3.93
N PHE A 128 6.68 11.16 -4.25
CA PHE A 128 5.63 11.08 -5.27
C PHE A 128 4.30 10.68 -4.64
N LEU A 129 3.22 11.36 -5.04
CA LEU A 129 1.88 11.12 -4.51
C LEU A 129 0.85 11.03 -5.64
N THR A 130 -0.11 10.12 -5.51
CA THR A 130 -1.31 10.11 -6.36
C THR A 130 -2.57 10.26 -5.53
N LYS A 131 -3.62 10.76 -6.17
CA LYS A 131 -4.93 10.98 -5.55
C LYS A 131 -5.99 10.06 -6.13
N GLN A 132 -7.01 9.74 -5.34
CA GLN A 132 -8.18 9.00 -5.79
C GLN A 132 -8.91 9.83 -6.85
N PRO A 133 -9.46 9.21 -7.90
CA PRO A 133 -10.17 9.94 -8.94
C PRO A 133 -11.31 10.81 -8.37
N PRO A 134 -11.25 12.14 -8.50
CA PRO A 134 -12.37 12.99 -8.14
C PRO A 134 -13.58 12.66 -9.00
N LYS A 135 -14.79 12.90 -8.47
CA LYS A 135 -16.01 12.64 -9.22
C LYS A 135 -16.08 13.55 -10.45
N GLY A 136 -16.05 12.94 -11.63
CA GLY A 136 -16.14 13.67 -12.91
C GLY A 136 -14.82 14.23 -13.43
N ALA A 137 -13.69 13.91 -12.80
CA ALA A 137 -12.38 14.20 -13.35
C ALA A 137 -12.07 13.27 -14.54
N ASP A 138 -11.40 13.83 -15.54
CA ASP A 138 -10.88 13.18 -16.73
C ASP A 138 -9.34 13.21 -16.79
N GLU A 139 -8.70 14.17 -16.11
CA GLU A 139 -7.24 14.28 -15.97
C GLU A 139 -6.77 13.82 -14.58
N PHE A 140 -5.66 13.07 -14.55
CA PHE A 140 -5.08 12.51 -13.32
C PHE A 140 -3.58 12.74 -13.26
N PHE A 141 -3.10 13.00 -12.04
CA PHE A 141 -1.74 13.44 -11.82
C PHE A 141 -0.96 12.50 -10.90
N ILE A 142 0.34 12.41 -11.15
CA ILE A 142 1.34 12.10 -10.13
C ILE A 142 1.89 13.46 -9.67
N TYR A 143 1.85 13.71 -8.38
CA TYR A 143 2.43 14.90 -7.77
C TYR A 143 3.84 14.60 -7.26
N LYS A 144 4.75 15.58 -7.31
CA LYS A 144 6.13 15.45 -6.80
C LYS A 144 6.44 16.55 -5.79
N THR A 145 7.20 16.21 -4.76
CA THR A 145 7.85 17.15 -3.84
C THR A 145 9.17 16.55 -3.34
N SER A 146 9.84 17.19 -2.39
CA SER A 146 11.07 16.70 -1.76
C SER A 146 10.90 16.62 -0.24
N ILE A 147 11.52 15.61 0.38
CA ILE A 147 11.56 15.46 1.84
C ILE A 147 12.26 16.64 2.54
N ASP A 148 13.20 17.30 1.87
CA ASP A 148 13.96 18.42 2.43
C ASP A 148 13.14 19.71 2.45
N VAL A 149 12.24 19.90 1.47
CA VAL A 149 11.42 21.11 1.31
C VAL A 149 9.98 20.74 0.90
N PRO A 150 9.19 20.10 1.79
CA PRO A 150 7.82 19.64 1.50
C PRO A 150 6.79 20.78 1.53
N LEU A 151 7.10 21.92 0.90
CA LEU A 151 6.27 23.14 0.97
C LEU A 151 5.21 23.23 -0.14
N GLY A 152 5.38 22.47 -1.24
CA GLY A 152 4.49 22.48 -2.39
C GLY A 152 4.56 21.16 -3.18
N TRP A 153 3.52 20.89 -3.97
CA TRP A 153 3.39 19.69 -4.78
C TRP A 153 3.26 20.07 -6.25
N ASP A 154 4.24 19.66 -7.05
CA ASP A 154 4.25 19.90 -8.49
C ASP A 154 3.43 18.81 -9.20
N GLU A 155 2.62 19.19 -10.19
CA GLU A 155 2.00 18.27 -11.14
C GLU A 155 3.09 17.68 -12.05
N PHE A 156 3.61 16.51 -11.68
CA PHE A 156 4.81 15.93 -12.28
C PHE A 156 4.51 15.10 -13.53
N VAL A 157 3.44 14.31 -13.48
CA VAL A 157 2.91 13.56 -14.63
C VAL A 157 1.43 13.83 -14.72
N SER A 158 0.92 14.02 -15.94
CA SER A 158 -0.52 14.11 -16.22
C SER A 158 -0.91 13.08 -17.28
N GLU A 159 -2.09 12.47 -17.13
CA GLU A 159 -2.69 11.60 -18.11
C GLU A 159 -4.23 11.70 -18.09
N PHE A 160 -4.85 11.53 -19.25
CA PHE A 160 -6.31 11.53 -19.40
C PHE A 160 -6.88 10.10 -19.35
N ASP A 161 -8.08 9.97 -18.76
CA ASP A 161 -8.86 8.72 -18.66
C ASP A 161 -8.18 7.55 -17.91
N LEU A 162 -7.01 7.78 -17.31
CA LEU A 162 -6.21 6.79 -16.60
C LEU A 162 -5.78 7.33 -15.25
N CYS A 163 -6.19 6.66 -14.17
CA CYS A 163 -5.73 6.99 -12.82
C CYS A 163 -4.57 6.11 -12.38
N TYR A 164 -3.78 6.62 -11.42
CA TYR A 164 -2.63 5.95 -10.84
C TYR A 164 -2.98 5.35 -9.47
N GLN A 165 -3.02 4.02 -9.37
CA GLN A 165 -3.54 3.30 -8.19
C GLN A 165 -2.50 2.99 -7.12
N SER A 166 -1.25 2.76 -7.53
CA SER A 166 -0.15 2.42 -6.63
C SER A 166 1.17 2.89 -7.23
N LEU A 167 2.07 3.40 -6.39
CA LEU A 167 3.40 3.89 -6.76
C LEU A 167 4.50 3.09 -6.06
N CYS A 168 5.68 3.07 -6.67
CA CYS A 168 6.91 2.56 -6.09
C CYS A 168 8.11 3.26 -6.75
N SER A 169 9.05 3.79 -5.97
CA SER A 169 10.37 4.17 -6.52
C SER A 169 11.21 2.91 -6.61
N LEU A 170 11.56 2.48 -7.83
CA LEU A 170 12.43 1.33 -8.04
C LEU A 170 13.90 1.71 -7.79
N ASP A 171 14.26 2.91 -8.23
CA ASP A 171 15.53 3.59 -7.97
C ASP A 171 15.33 5.10 -8.20
N ASP A 172 16.38 5.89 -8.00
CA ASP A 172 16.34 7.35 -8.15
C ASP A 172 16.02 7.82 -9.59
N SER A 173 16.06 6.94 -10.59
CA SER A 173 15.80 7.26 -12.00
C SER A 173 14.49 6.66 -12.53
N THR A 174 13.84 5.80 -11.75
CA THR A 174 12.71 4.99 -12.21
C THR A 174 11.59 4.99 -11.18
N LEU A 175 10.48 5.64 -11.52
CA LEU A 175 9.22 5.54 -10.81
C LEU A 175 8.34 4.48 -11.49
N VAL A 176 7.70 3.66 -10.69
CA VAL A 176 6.76 2.63 -11.14
C VAL A 176 5.37 3.01 -10.71
N ALA A 177 4.39 2.86 -11.61
CA ALA A 177 2.99 3.09 -11.27
C ALA A 177 2.08 1.99 -11.84
N ALA A 178 1.06 1.62 -11.07
CA ALA A 178 -0.10 0.90 -11.59
C ALA A 178 -1.13 1.89 -12.14
N THR A 179 -1.58 1.67 -13.38
CA THR A 179 -2.60 2.51 -14.01
C THR A 179 -3.92 1.75 -14.16
N CYS A 180 -5.03 2.48 -14.12
CA CYS A 180 -6.37 1.92 -14.31
C CYS A 180 -7.27 2.92 -15.06
N SER A 181 -7.96 2.46 -16.11
CA SER A 181 -8.92 3.31 -16.83
C SER A 181 -10.17 3.61 -16.02
N ILE A 182 -10.67 4.84 -16.13
CA ILE A 182 -11.93 5.26 -15.51
C ILE A 182 -13.14 4.98 -16.42
N PRO A 183 -14.34 4.70 -15.87
CA PRO A 183 -14.61 4.46 -14.44
C PRO A 183 -13.97 3.15 -13.95
N ASN A 184 -13.44 3.16 -12.73
CA ASN A 184 -12.72 2.02 -12.14
C ASN A 184 -13.67 0.84 -11.85
N ASN A 185 -13.68 -0.18 -12.71
CA ASN A 185 -14.55 -1.35 -12.60
C ASN A 185 -13.90 -2.60 -13.22
N ILE A 186 -14.60 -3.73 -13.21
CA ILE A 186 -14.04 -5.03 -13.66
C ILE A 186 -13.60 -5.07 -15.13
N TYR A 187 -14.07 -4.13 -15.96
CA TYR A 187 -13.71 -3.97 -17.36
C TYR A 187 -12.62 -2.92 -17.59
N SER A 188 -12.11 -2.28 -16.54
CA SER A 188 -11.05 -1.28 -16.66
C SER A 188 -9.78 -1.91 -17.21
N LYS A 189 -9.15 -1.20 -18.15
CA LYS A 189 -7.78 -1.50 -18.61
C LYS A 189 -6.83 -1.18 -17.48
N GLN A 190 -5.88 -2.09 -17.26
CA GLN A 190 -4.93 -1.98 -16.16
C GLN A 190 -3.56 -2.39 -16.66
N ASN A 191 -2.55 -1.64 -16.25
CA ASN A 191 -1.17 -1.85 -16.67
C ASN A 191 -0.22 -1.44 -15.55
N ILE A 192 1.02 -1.90 -15.66
CA ILE A 192 2.14 -1.34 -14.91
C ILE A 192 2.97 -0.50 -15.88
N VAL A 193 3.42 0.66 -15.42
CA VAL A 193 4.26 1.57 -16.20
C VAL A 193 5.55 1.91 -15.46
N PHE A 194 6.63 2.03 -16.21
CA PHE A 194 7.87 2.64 -15.77
C PHE A 194 7.96 4.05 -16.32
N LEU A 195 8.19 5.00 -15.43
CA LEU A 195 8.32 6.42 -15.69
C LEU A 195 9.73 6.85 -15.32
N ASP A 196 10.26 7.80 -16.06
CA ASP A 196 11.47 8.51 -15.68
C ASP A 196 11.21 9.37 -14.43
N ALA A 197 11.95 9.14 -13.34
CA ALA A 197 11.70 9.82 -12.07
C ALA A 197 12.12 11.31 -12.06
N GLU A 198 12.93 11.73 -13.04
CA GLU A 198 13.35 13.12 -13.23
C GLU A 198 12.39 13.90 -14.13
N THR A 199 11.95 13.28 -15.23
CA THR A 199 11.18 13.97 -16.30
C THR A 199 9.72 13.56 -16.41
N GLY A 200 9.29 12.51 -15.70
CA GLY A 200 7.92 12.00 -15.72
C GLY A 200 7.58 11.21 -17.00
N LYS A 201 8.50 11.09 -17.94
CA LYS A 201 8.25 10.47 -19.24
C LYS A 201 8.05 8.96 -19.11
N LEU A 202 7.04 8.45 -19.82
CA LEU A 202 6.81 7.01 -19.97
C LEU A 202 8.01 6.34 -20.65
N LYS A 203 8.70 5.47 -19.91
CA LYS A 203 9.76 4.60 -20.43
C LYS A 203 9.19 3.30 -20.97
N LYS A 204 8.28 2.68 -20.23
CA LYS A 204 7.70 1.37 -20.59
C LYS A 204 6.30 1.20 -20.02
N LYS A 205 5.48 0.45 -20.75
CA LYS A 205 4.17 -0.04 -20.32
C LYS A 205 4.13 -1.56 -20.52
N PHE A 206 3.69 -2.30 -19.51
CA PHE A 206 3.61 -3.75 -19.53
C PHE A 206 2.47 -4.26 -18.64
N SER A 207 2.27 -5.58 -18.62
CA SER A 207 1.09 -6.25 -18.07
C SER A 207 -0.22 -5.80 -18.75
N GLU A 208 -1.29 -6.54 -18.54
CA GLU A 208 -2.65 -6.15 -18.91
C GLU A 208 -3.63 -6.53 -17.79
N ALA A 209 -4.88 -6.10 -17.93
CA ALA A 209 -5.93 -6.45 -16.97
C ALA A 209 -6.26 -7.94 -17.09
N GLY A 210 -6.21 -8.67 -15.98
CA GLY A 210 -6.62 -10.06 -15.97
C GLY A 210 -6.12 -10.86 -14.77
N LYS A 211 -6.41 -12.15 -14.78
CA LYS A 211 -6.14 -13.06 -13.65
C LYS A 211 -5.17 -14.17 -14.00
N ASP A 212 -4.49 -14.11 -15.13
CA ASP A 212 -3.47 -15.07 -15.48
C ASP A 212 -2.07 -14.54 -15.12
N ALA A 213 -1.06 -15.41 -15.21
CA ALA A 213 0.32 -15.05 -14.92
C ALA A 213 0.78 -13.90 -15.84
N GLY A 214 1.35 -12.85 -15.24
CA GLY A 214 1.83 -11.67 -15.95
C GLY A 214 0.74 -10.62 -16.25
N GLN A 215 -0.51 -10.92 -15.91
CA GLN A 215 -1.61 -9.95 -15.88
C GLN A 215 -1.81 -9.42 -14.46
N VAL A 216 -2.52 -8.30 -14.31
CA VAL A 216 -2.84 -7.70 -13.02
C VAL A 216 -4.33 -7.43 -12.87
N TYR A 217 -4.85 -7.59 -11.64
CA TYR A 217 -6.25 -7.34 -11.32
C TYR A 217 -6.41 -6.47 -10.07
N PHE A 218 -6.62 -5.18 -10.31
CA PHE A 218 -6.63 -4.07 -9.35
C PHE A 218 -5.40 -4.10 -8.44
N PRO A 219 -4.20 -3.75 -8.97
CA PRO A 219 -2.99 -3.63 -8.17
C PRO A 219 -3.24 -2.80 -6.91
N ARG A 220 -2.85 -3.36 -5.76
CA ARG A 220 -3.00 -2.74 -4.44
C ARG A 220 -1.72 -2.11 -3.96
N CYS A 221 -0.59 -2.78 -4.22
CA CYS A 221 0.71 -2.37 -3.72
C CYS A 221 1.82 -2.85 -4.66
N ILE A 222 2.82 -2.01 -4.86
CA ILE A 222 4.04 -2.31 -5.61
C ILE A 222 5.23 -2.06 -4.67
N GLN A 223 6.20 -2.97 -4.66
CA GLN A 223 7.44 -2.81 -3.88
C GLN A 223 8.66 -3.10 -4.76
N PRO A 224 9.80 -2.42 -4.54
CA PRO A 224 11.05 -2.80 -5.20
C PRO A 224 11.50 -4.15 -4.64
N TYR A 225 12.01 -5.01 -5.51
CA TYR A 225 12.50 -6.33 -5.11
C TYR A 225 13.58 -6.80 -6.07
N GLN A 226 14.76 -7.10 -5.53
CA GLN A 226 15.93 -7.45 -6.34
C GLN A 226 16.16 -6.41 -7.45
N ASP A 227 16.28 -6.83 -8.71
CA ASP A 227 16.43 -5.95 -9.88
C ASP A 227 15.09 -5.65 -10.58
N GLY A 228 13.98 -5.69 -9.84
CA GLY A 228 12.64 -5.56 -10.38
C GLY A 228 11.63 -5.11 -9.32
N ILE A 229 10.38 -5.54 -9.49
CA ILE A 229 9.28 -5.17 -8.61
C ILE A 229 8.43 -6.39 -8.24
N LEU A 230 7.80 -6.32 -7.08
CA LEU A 230 6.68 -7.17 -6.71
C LEU A 230 5.37 -6.39 -6.80
N VAL A 231 4.33 -7.02 -7.32
CA VAL A 231 2.98 -6.45 -7.42
C VAL A 231 1.99 -7.35 -6.69
N LEU A 232 1.35 -6.82 -5.65
CA LEU A 232 0.19 -7.42 -5.00
C LEU A 232 -1.09 -6.89 -5.65
N ASP A 233 -1.97 -7.78 -6.08
CA ASP A 233 -3.28 -7.41 -6.66
C ASP A 233 -4.46 -8.02 -5.87
N LYS A 234 -5.71 -7.68 -6.22
CA LYS A 234 -6.90 -8.16 -5.49
C LYS A 234 -7.08 -9.68 -5.51
N THR A 235 -6.40 -10.41 -6.39
CA THR A 235 -6.45 -11.88 -6.39
C THR A 235 -5.62 -12.51 -5.28
N GLY A 236 -4.82 -11.72 -4.56
CA GLY A 236 -3.91 -12.19 -3.51
C GLY A 236 -2.56 -12.67 -4.06
N ARG A 237 -2.34 -12.64 -5.38
CA ARG A 237 -1.03 -12.94 -5.98
C ARG A 237 -0.04 -11.81 -5.72
N ILE A 238 1.19 -12.20 -5.45
CA ILE A 238 2.38 -11.35 -5.43
C ILE A 238 3.27 -11.78 -6.59
N GLN A 239 3.29 -10.99 -7.65
CA GLN A 239 4.01 -11.32 -8.89
C GLN A 239 5.28 -10.50 -9.02
N HIS A 240 6.38 -11.16 -9.38
CA HIS A 240 7.69 -10.55 -9.62
C HIS A 240 7.86 -10.24 -11.10
N PHE A 241 8.10 -8.96 -11.42
CA PHE A 241 8.43 -8.49 -12.76
C PHE A 241 9.84 -7.91 -12.77
N GLY A 242 10.61 -8.22 -13.82
CA GLY A 242 11.94 -7.62 -14.01
C GLY A 242 11.87 -6.18 -14.50
N ARG A 243 13.04 -5.52 -14.57
CA ARG A 243 13.22 -4.20 -15.23
C ARG A 243 12.84 -4.18 -16.71
N ASP A 244 12.77 -5.34 -17.35
CA ASP A 244 12.25 -5.47 -18.70
C ASP A 244 10.72 -5.62 -18.74
N GLY A 245 10.02 -5.56 -17.60
CA GLY A 245 8.57 -5.71 -17.50
C GLY A 245 8.05 -7.12 -17.79
N ASN A 246 8.94 -8.11 -17.97
CA ASN A 246 8.54 -9.50 -18.12
C ASN A 246 8.27 -10.11 -16.75
N LEU A 247 7.27 -11.00 -16.68
CA LEU A 247 7.03 -11.80 -15.49
C LEU A 247 8.21 -12.75 -15.27
N ILE A 248 8.79 -12.70 -14.08
CA ILE A 248 9.81 -13.64 -13.62
C ILE A 248 9.13 -14.84 -12.96
N ALA A 249 8.25 -14.59 -11.97
CA ALA A 249 7.53 -15.63 -11.25
C ALA A 249 6.33 -15.06 -10.49
N GLU A 250 5.40 -15.92 -10.11
CA GLU A 250 4.53 -15.67 -8.96
C GLU A 250 5.32 -16.01 -7.69
N SER A 251 5.68 -15.00 -6.91
CA SER A 251 6.57 -15.16 -5.74
C SER A 251 5.81 -15.62 -4.50
N ALA A 252 4.52 -15.32 -4.40
CA ALA A 252 3.68 -15.79 -3.31
C ALA A 252 2.19 -15.60 -3.66
N ARG A 253 1.30 -16.29 -2.94
CA ARG A 253 -0.15 -16.05 -3.00
C ARG A 253 -0.81 -16.16 -1.63
N ILE A 254 -1.58 -15.13 -1.28
CA ILE A 254 -2.48 -15.12 -0.12
C ILE A 254 -3.94 -15.27 -0.57
N ASP A 255 -4.87 -15.33 0.38
CA ASP A 255 -6.29 -15.29 0.04
C ASP A 255 -6.63 -14.00 -0.73
N ALA A 256 -7.53 -14.13 -1.71
CA ALA A 256 -7.98 -12.99 -2.48
C ALA A 256 -8.69 -11.96 -1.58
N TYR A 257 -8.57 -10.68 -1.94
CA TYR A 257 -9.25 -9.53 -1.32
C TYR A 257 -8.81 -9.14 0.11
N ILE A 258 -8.05 -9.94 0.83
CA ILE A 258 -7.70 -9.63 2.23
C ILE A 258 -6.43 -8.76 2.38
N GLY A 259 -5.51 -8.80 1.42
CA GLY A 259 -4.28 -8.00 1.46
C GLY A 259 -4.50 -6.58 0.95
N ASN A 260 -4.22 -5.57 1.77
CA ASN A 260 -4.35 -4.16 1.39
C ASN A 260 -3.04 -3.53 0.92
N GLY A 261 -1.92 -3.94 1.52
CA GLY A 261 -0.57 -3.47 1.18
C GLY A 261 0.48 -4.33 1.86
N PHE A 262 1.71 -4.27 1.37
CA PHE A 262 2.81 -5.05 1.94
C PHE A 262 4.12 -4.28 1.84
N VAL A 263 5.13 -4.73 2.59
CA VAL A 263 6.53 -4.35 2.45
C VAL A 263 7.38 -5.61 2.38
N VAL A 264 8.50 -5.54 1.67
CA VAL A 264 9.47 -6.64 1.65
C VAL A 264 10.39 -6.50 2.86
N ARG A 265 10.53 -7.59 3.61
CA ARG A 265 11.53 -7.69 4.68
C ARG A 265 12.27 -9.01 4.53
N ASN A 266 13.55 -8.93 4.19
CA ASN A 266 14.33 -10.09 3.73
C ASN A 266 13.67 -10.71 2.49
N ASP A 267 13.37 -12.00 2.51
CA ASP A 267 12.68 -12.75 1.45
C ASP A 267 11.21 -13.03 1.79
N GLU A 268 10.59 -12.17 2.60
CA GLU A 268 9.18 -12.26 2.99
C GLU A 268 8.42 -11.00 2.60
N ALA A 269 7.18 -11.17 2.15
CA ALA A 269 6.20 -10.10 2.09
C ALA A 269 5.49 -10.04 3.45
N VAL A 270 5.64 -8.92 4.16
CA VAL A 270 4.87 -8.62 5.38
C VAL A 270 3.68 -7.76 4.97
N ILE A 271 2.47 -8.26 5.23
CA ILE A 271 1.24 -7.80 4.60
C ILE A 271 0.29 -7.25 5.67
N ALA A 272 -0.32 -6.10 5.39
CA ALA A 272 -1.45 -5.57 6.13
C ALA A 272 -2.73 -6.22 5.60
N CYS A 273 -3.40 -6.96 6.46
CA CYS A 273 -4.60 -7.73 6.14
C CYS A 273 -5.85 -7.14 6.80
N SER A 274 -6.96 -7.20 6.09
CA SER A 274 -8.30 -6.93 6.61
C SER A 274 -9.29 -7.87 5.93
N GLY A 275 -10.12 -8.56 6.70
CA GLY A 275 -11.03 -9.54 6.12
C GLY A 275 -12.04 -10.10 7.10
N ILE A 276 -12.96 -10.93 6.58
CA ILE A 276 -13.90 -11.70 7.40
C ILE A 276 -13.22 -13.01 7.78
N VAL A 277 -13.26 -13.34 9.06
CA VAL A 277 -12.60 -14.51 9.67
C VAL A 277 -13.51 -15.13 10.72
N LEU A 278 -13.30 -16.39 11.07
CA LEU A 278 -14.06 -17.06 12.13
C LEU A 278 -13.41 -16.82 13.50
N ALA A 279 -14.24 -16.49 14.49
CA ALA A 279 -13.88 -16.45 15.90
C ALA A 279 -13.85 -17.88 16.49
N ALA A 280 -13.35 -18.02 17.72
CA ALA A 280 -13.20 -19.32 18.39
C ALA A 280 -14.52 -20.07 18.61
N ASP A 281 -15.63 -19.35 18.69
CA ASP A 281 -17.00 -19.87 18.80
C ASP A 281 -17.66 -20.15 17.42
N GLY A 282 -16.95 -19.88 16.32
CA GLY A 282 -17.43 -20.06 14.96
C GLY A 282 -18.18 -18.85 14.39
N GLU A 283 -18.27 -17.73 15.10
CA GLU A 283 -18.90 -16.50 14.56
C GLU A 283 -18.00 -15.84 13.50
N SER A 284 -18.59 -15.33 12.41
CA SER A 284 -17.86 -14.52 11.43
C SER A 284 -17.67 -13.09 11.94
N VAL A 285 -16.43 -12.65 12.04
CA VAL A 285 -16.04 -11.30 12.47
C VAL A 285 -15.16 -10.63 11.43
N CYS A 286 -15.25 -9.31 11.31
CA CYS A 286 -14.26 -8.53 10.58
C CYS A 286 -13.04 -8.30 11.47
N ASP A 287 -11.85 -8.51 10.92
CA ASP A 287 -10.61 -8.35 11.66
C ASP A 287 -9.48 -7.79 10.82
N ASP A 288 -8.48 -7.25 11.52
CA ASP A 288 -7.31 -6.63 10.95
C ASP A 288 -6.04 -7.18 11.62
N TRP A 289 -5.04 -7.52 10.81
CA TRP A 289 -3.80 -8.12 11.30
C TRP A 289 -2.62 -7.90 10.35
N ILE A 290 -1.43 -8.29 10.81
CA ILE A 290 -0.21 -8.38 10.01
C ILE A 290 0.22 -9.84 9.93
N GLU A 291 0.63 -10.26 8.74
CA GLU A 291 1.12 -11.61 8.49
C GLU A 291 2.25 -11.59 7.45
N ALA A 292 3.07 -12.63 7.46
CA ALA A 292 4.19 -12.76 6.54
C ALA A 292 4.02 -14.01 5.66
N ILE A 293 4.48 -13.91 4.42
CA ILE A 293 4.59 -15.05 3.51
C ILE A 293 5.94 -14.99 2.80
N LYS A 294 6.58 -16.15 2.64
CA LYS A 294 7.85 -16.25 1.91
C LYS A 294 7.64 -15.98 0.43
N LEU A 295 8.61 -15.29 -0.17
CA LEU A 295 8.67 -14.95 -1.59
C LEU A 295 9.38 -16.05 -2.42
N ASP A 296 9.13 -17.31 -2.08
CA ASP A 296 9.74 -18.52 -2.67
C ASP A 296 8.74 -19.36 -3.48
N GLY A 297 7.59 -18.78 -3.83
CA GLY A 297 6.45 -19.47 -4.42
C GLY A 297 5.51 -20.07 -3.37
N SER A 298 5.50 -19.55 -2.14
CA SER A 298 4.58 -20.00 -1.08
C SER A 298 3.12 -19.60 -1.34
N PHE A 299 2.18 -20.44 -0.92
CA PHE A 299 0.74 -20.22 -1.02
C PHE A 299 0.08 -20.44 0.34
N TRP A 300 -0.83 -19.56 0.77
CA TRP A 300 -1.63 -19.80 1.98
C TRP A 300 -2.68 -20.90 1.78
N THR A 301 -3.23 -21.03 0.57
CA THR A 301 -4.12 -22.14 0.20
C THR A 301 -3.33 -23.18 -0.59
N GLU A 302 -3.49 -24.46 -0.25
CA GLU A 302 -3.09 -25.53 -1.17
C GLU A 302 -3.88 -25.36 -2.48
N LEU A 303 -3.17 -25.38 -3.62
CA LEU A 303 -3.70 -25.14 -4.96
C LEU A 303 -4.71 -26.22 -5.41
#